data_AF-A0A4U7CPU9-F1
#
_entry.id   AF-A0A4U7CPU9-F1
#
_cell.length_a   1.000
_cell.length_b   1.000
_cell.length_c   1.000
_cell.angle_alpha   90.00
_cell.angle_beta   90.00
_cell.angle_gamma   90.00
#
_symmetry.space_group_name_H-M   'P 1'
#
loop_
_entity.id
_entity.type
_entity.pdbx_description
1 polymer ?
#
loop_
_entity_poly.entity_id
_entity_poly.type
_entity_poly.pdbx_seq_one_letter_code
_entity_poly.pdbx_strand_id
1 'polypeptide(L)'
;MTRVAPLAAAFVVTLAAVTGGAAVAGYVTADGAAPAPAIQNDHYQNPDLIANDTPGQATVEMDASAGSQTVLVDPGVEPATARPVLPFSLIGLGGGGVADRDIRPLANALIENGHEVGVYVPDPDQQRRPARPGAEETTQLGERLAEADAFVTFRTDYEPDELDAIESFVESGGHVVLATEPDAAYSQPGAASLDATLDVTTEGGYVYNMEENDLNYQRVYAEATGDASLTEGVDRAVFPSATPVGTPAGGADVLRPIEGSELSTTRAPTDAPLLVRNDEVVMIGDSDFLSPDNARRADNDALIGNLADFLVTNDRTPPGDGGSTGPTQPGPGQPPTNGTAG
;
A
#
# COMPACT_ATOMS: atom_id res chain seq x y z
N MET A 1 18.24 -47.61 71.79
CA MET A 1 19.52 -47.34 71.11
C MET A 1 19.37 -47.76 69.67
N THR A 2 19.38 -46.75 68.81
CA THR A 2 18.66 -46.70 67.54
C THR A 2 19.55 -47.28 66.43
N ARG A 3 19.00 -48.15 65.57
CA ARG A 3 19.69 -48.76 64.42
C ARG A 3 19.99 -47.75 63.30
N VAL A 4 20.46 -46.55 63.64
CA VAL A 4 20.68 -45.44 62.71
C VAL A 4 21.94 -45.68 61.85
N ALA A 5 23.01 -46.22 62.44
CA ALA A 5 24.24 -46.55 61.71
C ALA A 5 24.04 -47.59 60.59
N PRO A 6 23.37 -48.74 60.80
CA PRO A 6 23.15 -49.71 59.72
C PRO A 6 22.17 -49.20 58.66
N LEU A 7 21.19 -48.37 59.03
CA LEU A 7 20.24 -47.78 58.07
C LEU A 7 20.92 -46.69 57.20
N ALA A 8 21.79 -45.88 57.78
CA ALA A 8 22.58 -44.90 57.03
C ALA A 8 23.54 -45.57 56.05
N ALA A 9 24.21 -46.66 56.47
CA ALA A 9 25.07 -47.44 55.60
C ALA A 9 24.28 -48.09 54.44
N ALA A 10 23.11 -48.67 54.74
CA ALA A 10 22.23 -49.23 53.71
C ALA A 10 21.74 -48.16 52.72
N PHE A 11 21.41 -46.95 53.21
CA PHE A 11 21.00 -45.84 52.37
C PHE A 11 22.12 -45.37 51.43
N VAL A 12 23.35 -45.21 51.93
CA VAL A 12 24.49 -44.79 51.11
C VAL A 12 24.83 -45.84 50.05
N VAL A 13 24.79 -47.13 50.40
CA VAL A 13 25.03 -48.21 49.42
C VAL A 13 23.95 -48.25 48.35
N THR A 14 22.68 -48.09 48.74
CA THR A 14 21.56 -48.08 47.79
C THR A 14 21.62 -46.84 46.89
N LEU A 15 21.93 -45.67 47.45
CA LEU A 15 22.09 -44.43 46.68
C LEU A 15 23.26 -44.57 45.69
N ALA A 16 24.40 -45.11 46.12
CA ALA A 16 25.54 -45.35 45.24
C ALA A 16 25.21 -46.36 44.13
N ALA A 17 24.42 -47.40 44.41
CA ALA A 17 23.97 -48.35 43.40
C ALA A 17 23.01 -47.71 42.38
N VAL A 18 22.07 -46.87 42.83
CA VAL A 18 21.12 -46.17 41.95
C VAL A 18 21.82 -45.12 41.10
N THR A 19 22.74 -44.35 41.68
CA THR A 19 23.42 -43.26 40.97
C THR A 19 24.54 -43.79 40.07
N GLY A 20 25.24 -44.86 40.50
CA GLY A 20 26.23 -45.56 39.70
C GLY A 20 25.61 -46.34 38.52
N GLY A 21 24.43 -46.94 38.70
CA GLY A 21 23.70 -47.62 37.63
C GLY A 21 23.24 -46.67 36.53
N ALA A 22 22.75 -45.47 36.90
CA ALA A 22 22.32 -44.46 35.94
C ALA A 22 23.49 -43.81 35.18
N ALA A 23 24.65 -43.61 35.83
CA ALA A 23 25.82 -43.00 35.21
C ALA A 23 26.55 -43.94 34.24
N VAL A 24 26.61 -45.24 34.53
CA VAL A 24 27.28 -46.22 33.65
C VAL A 24 26.38 -46.63 32.47
N ALA A 25 25.06 -46.73 32.68
CA ALA A 25 24.14 -47.03 31.57
C ALA A 25 24.17 -45.92 30.50
N GLY A 26 24.17 -44.64 30.90
CA GLY A 26 24.22 -43.52 29.96
C GLY A 26 25.54 -43.39 29.17
N TYR A 27 26.68 -43.79 29.76
CA TYR A 27 27.98 -43.70 29.08
C TYR A 27 28.25 -44.89 28.15
N VAL A 28 27.74 -46.09 28.45
CA VAL A 28 27.95 -47.29 27.64
C VAL A 28 26.97 -47.37 26.45
N THR A 29 25.82 -46.68 26.50
CA THR A 29 24.86 -46.63 25.37
C THR A 29 25.02 -45.42 24.46
N ALA A 30 26.02 -44.56 24.70
CA ALA A 30 26.22 -43.33 23.93
C ALA A 30 26.72 -43.55 22.49
N ASP A 31 27.32 -44.70 22.19
CA ASP A 31 27.82 -45.05 20.84
C ASP A 31 26.78 -45.77 19.96
N GLY A 32 25.49 -45.75 20.33
CA GLY A 32 24.47 -46.53 19.61
C GLY A 32 23.07 -45.96 19.63
N ALA A 33 22.87 -44.68 19.99
CA ALA A 33 21.62 -44.03 19.67
C ALA A 33 21.57 -43.87 18.15
N ALA A 34 20.80 -44.73 17.48
CA ALA A 34 20.42 -44.49 16.10
C ALA A 34 19.95 -43.03 16.01
N PRO A 35 20.44 -42.24 15.03
CA PRO A 35 20.00 -40.86 14.89
C PRO A 35 18.47 -40.86 14.92
N ALA A 36 17.89 -39.92 15.67
CA ALA A 36 16.45 -39.72 15.66
C ALA A 36 16.01 -39.74 14.18
N PRO A 37 15.00 -40.55 13.81
CA PRO A 37 14.60 -40.61 12.41
C PRO A 37 14.35 -39.17 11.96
N ALA A 38 15.04 -38.76 10.89
CA ALA A 38 14.79 -37.46 10.32
C ALA A 38 13.28 -37.39 10.06
N ILE A 39 12.62 -36.37 10.61
CA ILE A 39 11.23 -36.09 10.28
C ILE A 39 11.25 -35.65 8.82
N GLN A 40 11.21 -36.62 7.90
CA GLN A 40 10.97 -36.43 6.49
C GLN A 40 9.48 -36.19 6.37
N ASN A 41 9.10 -34.93 6.46
CA ASN A 41 7.73 -34.51 6.25
C ASN A 41 7.69 -33.85 4.88
N ASP A 42 7.71 -34.69 3.84
CA ASP A 42 7.73 -34.26 2.44
C ASP A 42 6.56 -33.30 2.13
N HIS A 43 5.46 -33.40 2.90
CA HIS A 43 4.32 -32.49 2.85
C HIS A 43 4.64 -31.02 3.21
N TYR A 44 5.71 -30.74 3.94
CA TYR A 44 6.16 -29.38 4.30
C TYR A 44 7.48 -28.99 3.63
N GLN A 45 8.01 -29.85 2.77
CA GLN A 45 9.31 -29.66 2.11
C GLN A 45 9.16 -29.63 0.59
N ASN A 46 7.97 -29.37 0.06
CA ASN A 46 7.84 -29.19 -1.38
C ASN A 46 8.51 -27.86 -1.77
N PRO A 47 9.70 -27.90 -2.41
CA PRO A 47 10.39 -26.68 -2.83
C PRO A 47 9.59 -25.91 -3.87
N ASP A 48 8.66 -26.58 -4.57
CA ASP A 48 7.80 -25.99 -5.59
C ASP A 48 6.58 -25.25 -4.99
N LEU A 49 6.39 -25.24 -3.66
CA LEU A 49 5.34 -24.42 -3.02
C LEU A 49 5.63 -22.92 -3.13
N ILE A 50 6.90 -22.56 -3.29
CA ILE A 50 7.33 -21.18 -3.45
C ILE A 50 7.75 -21.03 -4.91
N ALA A 51 6.82 -20.57 -5.76
CA ALA A 51 7.10 -20.33 -7.18
C ALA A 51 8.13 -19.21 -7.39
N ASN A 52 8.27 -18.30 -6.42
CA ASN A 52 9.31 -17.28 -6.39
C ASN A 52 9.88 -17.14 -4.97
N ASP A 53 11.15 -17.54 -4.80
CA ASP A 53 11.88 -17.46 -3.54
C ASP A 53 12.78 -16.22 -3.44
N THR A 54 12.77 -15.36 -4.47
CA THR A 54 13.50 -14.09 -4.47
C THR A 54 12.63 -13.03 -3.79
N PRO A 55 12.95 -12.63 -2.55
CA PRO A 55 12.22 -11.55 -1.89
C PRO A 55 12.58 -10.23 -2.56
N GLY A 56 11.62 -9.30 -2.63
CA GLY A 56 11.93 -7.91 -2.98
C GLY A 56 12.93 -7.29 -2.00
N GLN A 57 13.50 -6.15 -2.36
CA GLN A 57 14.47 -5.42 -1.53
C GLN A 57 13.82 -4.78 -0.29
N ALA A 58 12.49 -4.79 -0.23
CA ALA A 58 11.64 -4.25 0.84
C ALA A 58 11.83 -2.74 1.06
N THR A 59 12.59 -2.08 0.19
CA THR A 59 12.86 -0.65 0.19
C THR A 59 12.32 -0.11 -1.13
N VAL A 60 11.38 0.81 -1.05
CA VAL A 60 10.80 1.47 -2.22
C VAL A 60 11.72 2.61 -2.61
N GLU A 61 12.35 2.50 -3.78
CA GLU A 61 13.17 3.56 -4.36
C GLU A 61 12.35 4.37 -5.37
N MET A 62 12.71 5.64 -5.54
CA MET A 62 12.12 6.56 -6.53
C MET A 62 13.22 7.06 -7.44
N ASP A 63 12.95 7.16 -8.74
CA ASP A 63 13.89 7.69 -9.73
C ASP A 63 13.59 9.15 -10.10
N ALA A 64 12.35 9.61 -9.90
CA ALA A 64 11.94 10.95 -10.28
C ALA A 64 12.64 12.02 -9.43
N SER A 65 13.32 12.94 -10.11
CA SER A 65 13.87 14.16 -9.50
C SER A 65 12.93 15.35 -9.73
N ALA A 66 11.75 15.31 -9.09
CA ALA A 66 10.78 16.40 -9.12
C ALA A 66 11.00 17.41 -7.98
N GLY A 67 10.38 18.59 -8.07
CA GLY A 67 10.29 19.50 -6.93
C GLY A 67 9.42 18.92 -5.81
N SER A 68 9.27 19.63 -4.70
CA SER A 68 8.27 19.25 -3.69
C SER A 68 6.89 19.23 -4.35
N GLN A 69 6.13 18.16 -4.10
CA GLN A 69 4.78 17.94 -4.64
C GLN A 69 3.87 17.52 -3.49
N THR A 70 2.59 17.85 -3.56
CA THR A 70 1.57 17.50 -2.58
C THR A 70 0.69 16.39 -3.14
N VAL A 71 0.81 15.20 -2.56
CA VAL A 71 -0.03 14.04 -2.88
C VAL A 71 -1.17 13.96 -1.87
N LEU A 72 -2.41 14.15 -2.33
CA LEU A 72 -3.60 13.99 -1.49
C LEU A 72 -4.08 12.54 -1.54
N VAL A 73 -4.29 11.93 -0.38
CA VAL A 73 -4.78 10.56 -0.26
C VAL A 73 -6.18 10.56 0.34
N ASP A 74 -7.15 10.01 -0.36
CA ASP A 74 -8.47 9.67 0.17
C ASP A 74 -8.54 8.19 0.56
N PRO A 75 -8.42 7.86 1.86
CA PRO A 75 -8.51 6.49 2.34
C PRO A 75 -9.95 5.94 2.31
N GLY A 76 -10.95 6.70 1.83
CA GLY A 76 -12.35 6.29 1.76
C GLY A 76 -13.02 6.13 3.12
N VAL A 77 -12.69 7.02 4.05
CA VAL A 77 -13.34 7.04 5.37
C VAL A 77 -14.62 7.85 5.34
N GLU A 78 -15.68 7.28 5.92
CA GLU A 78 -16.90 8.03 6.19
C GLU A 78 -16.66 9.11 7.26
N PRO A 79 -17.43 10.22 7.26
CA PRO A 79 -17.34 11.23 8.31
C PRO A 79 -17.61 10.61 9.69
N ALA A 80 -16.55 10.38 10.47
CA ALA A 80 -16.66 9.68 11.74
C ALA A 80 -17.42 10.52 12.78
N THR A 81 -18.55 10.02 13.26
CA THR A 81 -19.40 10.75 14.24
C THR A 81 -18.96 10.61 15.70
N ALA A 82 -17.93 9.80 16.02
CA ALA A 82 -17.74 9.38 17.42
C ALA A 82 -16.30 9.31 17.97
N ARG A 83 -15.23 9.41 17.16
CA ARG A 83 -13.85 9.40 17.69
C ARG A 83 -12.90 10.27 16.84
N PRO A 84 -12.00 11.04 17.47
CA PRO A 84 -10.91 11.68 16.74
C PRO A 84 -9.99 10.58 16.19
N VAL A 85 -9.93 10.47 14.87
CA VAL A 85 -8.96 9.64 14.18
C VAL A 85 -7.84 10.55 13.69
N LEU A 86 -6.59 10.17 13.94
CA LEU A 86 -5.45 10.90 13.39
C LEU A 86 -5.37 10.60 11.88
N PRO A 87 -5.35 11.58 10.98
CA PRO A 87 -5.43 11.33 9.54
C PRO A 87 -4.37 10.34 9.04
N PHE A 88 -3.12 10.51 9.48
CA PHE A 88 -2.02 9.60 9.13
C PHE A 88 -2.23 8.15 9.59
N SER A 89 -2.99 7.91 10.66
CA SER A 89 -3.29 6.54 11.10
C SER A 89 -4.23 5.78 10.18
N LEU A 90 -4.95 6.49 9.29
CA LEU A 90 -5.82 5.88 8.27
C LEU A 90 -5.02 5.22 7.14
N ILE A 91 -3.80 5.71 6.92
CA ILE A 91 -2.87 5.21 5.91
C ILE A 91 -1.72 4.40 6.53
N GLY A 92 -1.92 3.88 7.74
CA GLY A 92 -0.97 3.03 8.46
C GLY A 92 0.10 3.75 9.30
N LEU A 93 0.21 5.08 9.23
CA LEU A 93 1.23 5.85 9.97
C LEU A 93 0.82 6.14 11.43
N GLY A 94 1.63 5.70 12.39
CA GLY A 94 1.49 6.06 13.81
C GLY A 94 0.35 5.36 14.57
N GLY A 95 -0.35 4.40 13.95
CA GLY A 95 -1.38 3.55 14.58
C GLY A 95 -0.98 2.07 14.61
N GLY A 96 -1.51 1.31 15.56
CA GLY A 96 -1.31 -0.16 15.65
C GLY A 96 -2.38 -0.98 14.92
N GLY A 97 -3.17 -0.35 14.05
CA GLY A 97 -4.21 -1.01 13.27
C GLY A 97 -3.66 -1.48 11.92
N VAL A 98 -4.01 -2.69 11.53
CA VAL A 98 -3.98 -3.13 10.13
C VAL A 98 -5.20 -2.48 9.49
N ALA A 99 -5.03 -1.32 8.88
CA ALA A 99 -6.05 -0.81 7.99
C ALA A 99 -5.90 -1.58 6.67
N ASP A 100 -7.01 -1.98 6.05
CA ASP A 100 -7.06 -2.60 4.70
C ASP A 100 -6.59 -1.62 3.59
N ARG A 101 -5.86 -0.55 3.95
CA ARG A 101 -5.41 0.58 3.11
C ARG A 101 -4.09 1.16 3.65
N ASP A 102 -3.21 0.29 4.15
CA ASP A 102 -1.89 0.66 4.65
C ASP A 102 -0.96 0.99 3.48
N ILE A 103 -0.73 2.28 3.22
CA ILE A 103 0.14 2.73 2.12
C ILE A 103 1.51 3.22 2.61
N ARG A 104 1.94 2.79 3.81
CA ARG A 104 3.21 3.24 4.40
C ARG A 104 4.42 3.15 3.45
N PRO A 105 4.61 2.08 2.66
CA PRO A 105 5.73 2.00 1.72
C PRO A 105 5.71 3.16 0.71
N LEU A 106 4.56 3.42 0.08
CA LEU A 106 4.37 4.55 -0.84
C LEU A 106 4.56 5.89 -0.14
N ALA A 107 3.90 6.09 1.00
CA ALA A 107 3.96 7.36 1.74
C ALA A 107 5.39 7.65 2.23
N ASN A 108 6.13 6.64 2.70
CA ASN A 108 7.51 6.81 3.12
C ASN A 108 8.39 7.18 1.94
N ALA A 109 8.25 6.51 0.79
CA ALA A 109 9.02 6.85 -0.41
C ALA A 109 8.80 8.31 -0.83
N LEU A 110 7.55 8.77 -0.87
CA LEU A 110 7.21 10.15 -1.18
C LEU A 110 7.83 11.14 -0.17
N ILE A 111 7.67 10.89 1.13
CA ILE A 111 8.17 11.77 2.21
C ILE A 111 9.70 11.81 2.23
N GLU A 112 10.36 10.66 2.06
CA GLU A 112 11.82 10.56 2.05
C GLU A 112 12.45 11.28 0.86
N ASN A 113 11.73 11.37 -0.27
CA ASN A 113 12.12 12.14 -1.45
C ASN A 113 11.68 13.62 -1.42
N GLY A 114 11.10 14.08 -0.31
CA GLY A 114 10.81 15.50 -0.08
C GLY A 114 9.45 15.97 -0.59
N HIS A 115 8.53 15.05 -0.87
CA HIS A 115 7.14 15.35 -1.19
C HIS A 115 6.26 15.38 0.07
N GLU A 116 5.15 16.10 -0.01
CA GLU A 116 4.15 16.19 1.05
C GLU A 116 3.03 15.18 0.81
N VAL A 117 2.65 14.45 1.85
CA VAL A 117 1.51 13.52 1.81
C VAL A 117 0.38 14.07 2.68
N GLY A 118 -0.70 14.50 2.04
CA GLY A 118 -1.93 14.94 2.70
C GLY A 118 -2.94 13.80 2.78
N VAL A 119 -3.73 13.74 3.85
CA VAL A 119 -4.84 12.77 3.97
C VAL A 119 -6.16 13.53 3.99
N TYR A 120 -7.07 13.20 3.07
CA TYR A 120 -8.43 13.71 3.05
C TYR A 120 -9.27 13.02 4.13
N VAL A 121 -9.88 13.83 4.98
CA VAL A 121 -10.85 13.38 5.98
C VAL A 121 -12.02 14.36 5.94
N PRO A 122 -13.22 13.94 5.52
CA PRO A 122 -14.36 14.83 5.42
C PRO A 122 -14.73 15.46 6.77
N ASP A 123 -14.88 16.78 6.84
CA ASP A 123 -15.34 17.48 8.05
C ASP A 123 -16.88 17.53 8.07
N PRO A 124 -17.54 16.85 9.04
CA PRO A 124 -19.00 16.81 9.12
C PRO A 124 -19.63 18.16 9.49
N ASP A 125 -18.87 19.10 10.06
CA ASP A 125 -19.37 20.43 10.43
C ASP A 125 -19.31 21.41 9.26
N GLN A 126 -18.38 21.21 8.31
CA GLN A 126 -18.31 22.01 7.08
C GLN A 126 -19.40 21.64 6.09
N GLN A 127 -19.76 20.36 5.97
CA GLN A 127 -20.92 19.89 5.18
C GLN A 127 -22.24 20.56 5.58
N ARG A 128 -22.37 21.04 6.82
CA ARG A 128 -23.59 21.68 7.34
C ARG A 128 -23.61 23.20 7.18
N ARG A 129 -22.54 23.82 6.71
CA ARG A 129 -22.50 25.28 6.54
C ARG A 129 -23.21 25.66 5.24
N PRO A 130 -24.25 26.53 5.29
CA PRO A 130 -24.87 27.00 4.06
C PRO A 130 -23.87 27.81 3.23
N ALA A 131 -23.84 27.56 1.92
CA ALA A 131 -23.03 28.32 0.98
C ALA A 131 -23.35 29.82 1.08
N ARG A 132 -22.32 30.66 1.00
CA ARG A 132 -22.55 32.12 0.94
C ARG A 132 -23.22 32.44 -0.40
N PRO A 133 -24.27 33.29 -0.42
CA PRO A 133 -24.89 33.70 -1.67
C PRO A 133 -23.86 34.29 -2.63
N GLY A 134 -23.66 33.65 -3.79
CA GLY A 134 -22.75 34.10 -4.84
C GLY A 134 -21.29 33.61 -4.73
N ALA A 135 -20.97 32.70 -3.81
CA ALA A 135 -19.72 31.93 -3.89
C ALA A 135 -19.91 30.76 -4.87
N GLU A 136 -18.88 30.45 -5.66
CA GLU A 136 -18.82 29.17 -6.39
C GLU A 136 -18.86 28.05 -5.34
N GLU A 137 -19.86 27.16 -5.43
CA GLU A 137 -19.99 26.04 -4.51
C GLU A 137 -18.89 25.03 -4.85
N THR A 138 -17.80 25.06 -4.09
CA THR A 138 -16.71 24.08 -4.17
C THR A 138 -16.90 23.07 -3.04
N THR A 139 -16.81 21.78 -3.37
CA THR A 139 -16.88 20.71 -2.37
C THR A 139 -15.63 20.75 -1.49
N GLN A 140 -15.68 20.18 -0.28
CA GLN A 140 -14.48 20.06 0.56
C GLN A 140 -13.37 19.28 -0.15
N LEU A 141 -13.72 18.24 -0.90
CA LEU A 141 -12.75 17.51 -1.72
C LEU A 141 -12.16 18.44 -2.79
N GLY A 142 -13.00 19.20 -3.51
CA GLY A 142 -12.55 20.15 -4.52
C GLY A 142 -11.60 21.22 -3.98
N GLU A 143 -11.86 21.76 -2.79
CA GLU A 143 -10.94 22.68 -2.10
C GLU A 143 -9.57 22.03 -1.84
N ARG A 144 -9.54 20.75 -1.44
CA ARG A 144 -8.30 20.01 -1.17
C ARG A 144 -7.57 19.62 -2.44
N LEU A 145 -8.29 19.21 -3.48
CA LEU A 145 -7.73 18.92 -4.81
C LEU A 145 -7.13 20.18 -5.45
N ALA A 146 -7.70 21.36 -5.20
CA ALA A 146 -7.16 22.63 -5.69
C ALA A 146 -5.73 22.91 -5.18
N GLU A 147 -5.37 22.39 -4.00
CA GLU A 147 -4.05 22.55 -3.37
C GLU A 147 -3.10 21.38 -3.66
N ALA A 148 -3.58 20.29 -4.26
CA ALA A 148 -2.82 19.07 -4.50
C ALA A 148 -2.25 19.02 -5.93
N ASP A 149 -1.12 18.34 -6.09
CA ASP A 149 -0.51 18.03 -7.38
C ASP A 149 -0.95 16.65 -7.91
N ALA A 150 -1.13 15.70 -7.00
CA ALA A 150 -1.58 14.34 -7.32
C ALA A 150 -2.61 13.82 -6.32
N PHE A 151 -3.38 12.81 -6.73
CA PHE A 151 -4.45 12.24 -5.93
C PHE A 151 -4.40 10.72 -5.91
N VAL A 152 -4.53 10.13 -4.73
CA VAL A 152 -4.65 8.67 -4.53
C VAL A 152 -5.97 8.40 -3.85
N THR A 153 -6.78 7.50 -4.41
CA THR A 153 -8.06 7.13 -3.81
C THR A 153 -8.31 5.63 -3.83
N PHE A 154 -8.99 5.19 -2.78
CA PHE A 154 -9.52 3.84 -2.60
C PHE A 154 -11.06 3.84 -2.49
N ARG A 155 -11.66 5.02 -2.66
CA ARG A 155 -13.09 5.27 -2.48
C ARG A 155 -13.78 5.23 -3.84
N THR A 156 -15.00 4.71 -3.86
CA THR A 156 -15.80 4.60 -5.10
C THR A 156 -17.10 5.38 -5.04
N ASP A 157 -17.55 5.85 -3.88
CA ASP A 157 -18.87 6.43 -3.63
C ASP A 157 -18.86 7.96 -3.52
N TYR A 158 -18.28 8.65 -4.50
CA TYR A 158 -18.28 10.12 -4.56
C TYR A 158 -19.64 10.70 -4.94
N GLU A 159 -19.96 11.88 -4.38
CA GLU A 159 -21.11 12.66 -4.79
C GLU A 159 -20.87 13.32 -6.17
N PRO A 160 -21.93 13.69 -6.93
CA PRO A 160 -21.77 14.27 -8.26
C PRO A 160 -20.83 15.49 -8.33
N ASP A 161 -20.96 16.43 -7.39
CA ASP A 161 -20.11 17.63 -7.35
C ASP A 161 -18.64 17.28 -6.96
N GLU A 162 -18.41 16.14 -6.29
CA GLU A 162 -17.07 15.63 -6.01
C GLU A 162 -16.46 14.97 -7.25
N LEU A 163 -17.28 14.27 -8.05
CA LEU A 163 -16.86 13.71 -9.34
C LEU A 163 -16.46 14.82 -10.32
N ASP A 164 -17.24 15.90 -10.42
CA ASP A 164 -16.91 17.06 -11.26
C ASP A 164 -15.57 17.69 -10.85
N ALA A 165 -15.25 17.69 -9.54
CA ALA A 165 -13.98 18.18 -9.02
C ALA A 165 -12.81 17.25 -9.36
N ILE A 166 -13.02 15.94 -9.34
CA ILE A 166 -12.02 14.94 -9.75
C ILE A 166 -11.77 15.03 -11.26
N GLU A 167 -12.81 15.14 -12.08
CA GLU A 167 -12.69 15.33 -13.53
C GLU A 167 -11.86 16.58 -13.83
N SER A 168 -12.22 17.72 -13.22
CA SER A 168 -11.48 18.98 -13.37
C SER A 168 -10.02 18.88 -12.91
N PHE A 169 -9.73 18.03 -11.91
CA PHE A 169 -8.37 17.78 -11.43
C PHE A 169 -7.55 17.03 -12.48
N VAL A 170 -8.10 15.98 -13.07
CA VAL A 170 -7.44 15.23 -14.16
C VAL A 170 -7.23 16.11 -15.39
N GLU A 171 -8.26 16.84 -15.84
CA GLU A 171 -8.20 17.73 -17.02
C GLU A 171 -7.13 18.82 -16.92
N SER A 172 -6.73 19.16 -15.70
CA SER A 172 -5.70 20.16 -15.41
C SER A 172 -4.27 19.58 -15.33
N GLY A 173 -4.09 18.30 -15.63
CA GLY A 173 -2.80 17.60 -15.61
C GLY A 173 -2.45 16.94 -14.27
N GLY A 174 -3.41 16.85 -13.34
CA GLY A 174 -3.21 16.18 -12.05
C GLY A 174 -3.24 14.66 -12.20
N HIS A 175 -2.26 13.97 -11.66
CA HIS A 175 -2.20 12.51 -11.73
C HIS A 175 -3.05 11.85 -10.66
N VAL A 176 -3.79 10.80 -11.05
CA VAL A 176 -4.67 10.04 -10.17
C VAL A 176 -4.28 8.57 -10.12
N VAL A 177 -4.14 8.01 -8.93
CA VAL A 177 -4.10 6.56 -8.70
C VAL A 177 -5.39 6.14 -8.03
N LEU A 178 -6.20 5.32 -8.71
CA LEU A 178 -7.35 4.63 -8.16
C LEU A 178 -6.95 3.17 -7.92
N ALA A 179 -6.97 2.73 -6.67
CA ALA A 179 -6.79 1.33 -6.31
C ALA A 179 -8.08 0.81 -5.68
N THR A 180 -8.60 -0.27 -6.24
CA THR A 180 -9.88 -0.86 -5.85
C THR A 180 -9.69 -2.26 -5.27
N GLU A 181 -10.77 -2.86 -4.81
CA GLU A 181 -10.82 -4.22 -4.32
C GLU A 181 -11.97 -4.97 -5.00
N PRO A 182 -11.93 -6.31 -5.14
CA PRO A 182 -12.98 -7.09 -5.79
C PRO A 182 -14.38 -6.86 -5.23
N ASP A 183 -14.50 -6.61 -3.92
CA ASP A 183 -15.78 -6.31 -3.28
C ASP A 183 -16.32 -4.92 -3.67
N ALA A 184 -15.43 -3.96 -3.95
CA ALA A 184 -15.82 -2.60 -4.32
C ALA A 184 -16.44 -2.52 -5.73
N ALA A 185 -16.13 -3.46 -6.63
CA ALA A 185 -16.76 -3.57 -7.95
C ALA A 185 -18.29 -3.75 -7.88
N TYR A 186 -18.81 -4.21 -6.73
CA TYR A 186 -20.26 -4.39 -6.51
C TYR A 186 -20.93 -3.17 -5.85
N SER A 187 -20.16 -2.13 -5.49
CA SER A 187 -20.66 -0.90 -4.87
C SER A 187 -21.31 0.02 -5.89
N GLN A 188 -22.54 -0.29 -6.26
CA GLN A 188 -23.33 0.49 -7.21
C GLN A 188 -24.26 1.50 -6.52
N PRO A 189 -24.49 2.69 -7.12
CA PRO A 189 -23.95 3.15 -8.41
C PRO A 189 -22.54 3.72 -8.37
N GLY A 190 -21.96 3.94 -7.18
CA GLY A 190 -20.71 4.70 -6.98
C GLY A 190 -19.55 4.28 -7.88
N ALA A 191 -19.16 3.00 -7.84
CA ALA A 191 -18.03 2.51 -8.63
C ALA A 191 -18.18 2.80 -10.13
N ALA A 192 -19.38 2.63 -10.68
CA ALA A 192 -19.63 2.90 -12.10
C ALA A 192 -19.57 4.40 -12.44
N SER A 193 -19.94 5.28 -11.51
CA SER A 193 -19.85 6.73 -11.72
C SER A 193 -18.40 7.21 -11.71
N LEU A 194 -17.58 6.75 -10.76
CA LEU A 194 -16.16 7.10 -10.71
C LEU A 194 -15.39 6.51 -11.90
N ASP A 195 -15.65 5.24 -12.24
CA ASP A 195 -15.05 4.59 -13.41
C ASP A 195 -15.32 5.39 -14.69
N ALA A 196 -16.55 5.87 -14.88
CA ALA A 196 -16.92 6.70 -16.02
C ALA A 196 -16.24 8.08 -15.99
N THR A 197 -16.11 8.72 -14.83
CA THR A 197 -15.41 10.00 -14.66
C THR A 197 -13.92 9.91 -15.01
N LEU A 198 -13.31 8.76 -14.75
CA LEU A 198 -11.87 8.53 -14.96
C LEU A 198 -11.54 7.79 -16.26
N ASP A 199 -12.56 7.48 -17.10
CA ASP A 199 -12.42 6.66 -18.31
C ASP A 199 -11.74 5.31 -18.06
N VAL A 200 -12.09 4.66 -16.95
CA VAL A 200 -11.64 3.31 -16.57
C VAL A 200 -12.82 2.37 -16.40
N THR A 201 -12.54 1.08 -16.19
CA THR A 201 -13.56 0.06 -15.97
C THR A 201 -13.10 -0.97 -14.96
N THR A 202 -14.00 -1.39 -14.08
CA THR A 202 -13.80 -2.51 -13.16
C THR A 202 -14.72 -3.67 -13.53
N GLU A 203 -14.19 -4.89 -13.64
CA GLU A 203 -14.99 -6.12 -13.74
C GLU A 203 -15.13 -6.77 -12.37
N GLY A 204 -16.35 -7.19 -12.02
CA GLY A 204 -16.61 -7.81 -10.72
C GLY A 204 -16.07 -9.24 -10.61
N GLY A 205 -15.45 -9.53 -9.48
CA GLY A 205 -14.93 -10.85 -9.11
C GLY A 205 -13.41 -10.85 -9.05
N TYR A 206 -12.86 -11.66 -8.15
CA TYR A 206 -11.41 -11.79 -8.02
C TYR A 206 -10.82 -12.77 -9.05
N VAL A 207 -9.58 -12.50 -9.45
CA VAL A 207 -8.73 -13.42 -10.22
C VAL A 207 -8.01 -14.37 -9.27
N TYR A 208 -7.88 -15.63 -9.66
CA TYR A 208 -7.16 -16.63 -8.90
C TYR A 208 -6.35 -17.55 -9.81
N ASN A 209 -5.28 -18.15 -9.28
CA ASN A 209 -4.47 -19.14 -9.98
C ASN A 209 -4.18 -20.34 -9.06
N MET A 210 -4.63 -21.52 -9.46
CA MET A 210 -4.45 -22.75 -8.69
C MET A 210 -3.13 -23.47 -8.99
N GLU A 211 -2.47 -23.10 -10.09
CA GLU A 211 -1.26 -23.74 -10.60
C GLU A 211 -0.01 -23.02 -10.10
N GLU A 212 0.03 -21.69 -10.25
CA GLU A 212 1.15 -20.84 -9.84
C GLU A 212 0.64 -19.60 -9.09
N ASN A 213 0.92 -19.54 -7.79
CA ASN A 213 0.50 -18.45 -6.91
C ASN A 213 1.50 -18.25 -5.77
N ASP A 214 1.37 -17.13 -5.06
CA ASP A 214 2.21 -16.83 -3.90
C ASP A 214 1.57 -17.36 -2.61
N LEU A 215 1.68 -18.68 -2.41
CA LEU A 215 1.23 -19.41 -1.21
C LEU A 215 -0.29 -19.32 -0.90
N ASN A 216 -1.07 -18.69 -1.78
CA ASN A 216 -2.52 -18.57 -1.72
C ASN A 216 -3.05 -18.37 -3.14
N TYR A 217 -4.03 -19.17 -3.56
CA TYR A 217 -4.60 -19.13 -4.90
C TYR A 217 -5.17 -17.77 -5.33
N GLN A 218 -5.60 -16.91 -4.41
CA GLN A 218 -6.06 -15.54 -4.72
C GLN A 218 -4.90 -14.56 -4.92
N ARG A 219 -3.73 -14.91 -4.41
CA ARG A 219 -2.52 -14.10 -4.48
C ARG A 219 -1.78 -14.38 -5.77
N VAL A 220 -2.23 -13.69 -6.81
CA VAL A 220 -1.83 -13.93 -8.20
C VAL A 220 -0.59 -13.14 -8.58
N TYR A 221 0.22 -13.73 -9.45
CA TYR A 221 1.30 -13.03 -10.12
C TYR A 221 0.78 -12.29 -11.35
N ALA A 222 1.35 -11.11 -11.61
CA ALA A 222 1.07 -10.34 -12.81
C ALA A 222 2.36 -9.90 -13.49
N GLU A 223 2.36 -9.87 -14.82
CA GLU A 223 3.51 -9.55 -15.66
C GLU A 223 3.16 -8.41 -16.63
N ALA A 224 4.16 -7.60 -16.97
CA ALA A 224 3.99 -6.47 -17.87
C ALA A 224 3.81 -6.90 -19.32
N THR A 225 2.94 -6.21 -20.06
CA THR A 225 2.73 -6.46 -21.50
C THR A 225 3.69 -5.63 -22.38
N GLY A 226 4.86 -5.25 -21.86
CA GLY A 226 5.89 -4.45 -22.53
C GLY A 226 6.73 -3.63 -21.54
N ASP A 227 7.73 -2.93 -22.07
CA ASP A 227 8.54 -1.99 -21.29
C ASP A 227 7.82 -0.63 -21.25
N ALA A 228 7.46 -0.18 -20.06
CA ALA A 228 6.75 1.09 -19.85
C ALA A 228 7.13 1.68 -18.47
N SER A 229 6.88 2.96 -18.26
CA SER A 229 7.32 3.70 -17.07
C SER A 229 6.86 3.09 -15.73
N LEU A 230 5.63 2.58 -15.65
CA LEU A 230 5.11 1.98 -14.41
C LEU A 230 5.61 0.56 -14.18
N THR A 231 6.08 -0.11 -15.23
CA THR A 231 6.53 -1.51 -15.18
C THR A 231 8.04 -1.64 -15.35
N GLU A 232 8.78 -0.52 -15.35
CA GLU A 232 10.24 -0.54 -15.40
C GLU A 232 10.80 -1.24 -14.15
N GLY A 233 11.65 -2.25 -14.37
CA GLY A 233 12.18 -3.08 -13.29
C GLY A 233 11.17 -4.02 -12.63
N VAL A 234 9.94 -4.12 -13.15
CA VAL A 234 8.89 -5.03 -12.66
C VAL A 234 8.81 -6.24 -13.59
N ASP A 235 9.62 -7.26 -13.32
CA ASP A 235 9.50 -8.53 -14.03
C ASP A 235 8.19 -9.23 -13.64
N ARG A 236 7.83 -9.16 -12.35
CA ARG A 236 6.62 -9.77 -11.81
C ARG A 236 6.11 -9.06 -10.55
N ALA A 237 4.84 -8.67 -10.56
CA ALA A 237 4.13 -8.14 -9.40
C ALA A 237 3.27 -9.24 -8.73
N VAL A 238 2.91 -9.02 -7.46
CA VAL A 238 2.01 -9.89 -6.69
C VAL A 238 0.83 -9.10 -6.15
N PHE A 239 -0.37 -9.50 -6.55
CA PHE A 239 -1.61 -8.91 -6.05
C PHE A 239 -2.35 -9.89 -5.11
N PRO A 240 -2.51 -9.56 -3.82
CA PRO A 240 -3.24 -10.35 -2.82
C PRO A 240 -4.63 -10.81 -3.21
N SER A 241 -5.42 -9.94 -3.85
CA SER A 241 -6.81 -10.18 -4.21
C SER A 241 -7.23 -9.20 -5.31
N ALA A 242 -6.83 -9.45 -6.55
CA ALA A 242 -7.11 -8.52 -7.65
C ALA A 242 -8.43 -8.78 -8.38
N THR A 243 -9.10 -7.69 -8.76
CA THR A 243 -10.23 -7.68 -9.70
C THR A 243 -9.73 -7.21 -11.09
N PRO A 244 -10.30 -7.69 -12.21
CA PRO A 244 -9.88 -7.16 -13.51
C PRO A 244 -10.27 -5.70 -13.69
N VAL A 245 -9.38 -4.94 -14.32
CA VAL A 245 -9.55 -3.52 -14.64
C VAL A 245 -9.26 -3.26 -16.11
N GLY A 246 -9.66 -2.10 -16.60
CA GLY A 246 -9.49 -1.75 -18.01
C GLY A 246 -9.73 -0.28 -18.29
N THR A 247 -9.55 0.07 -19.56
CA THR A 247 -9.90 1.39 -20.12
C THR A 247 -10.58 1.16 -21.47
N PRO A 248 -11.44 2.09 -21.94
CA PRO A 248 -12.09 1.95 -23.24
C PRO A 248 -11.10 1.83 -24.42
N ALA A 249 -9.90 2.40 -24.29
CA ALA A 249 -8.84 2.38 -25.31
C ALA A 249 -7.82 1.24 -25.13
N GLY A 250 -7.95 0.41 -24.09
CA GLY A 250 -7.04 -0.70 -23.77
C GLY A 250 -5.85 -0.34 -22.88
N GLY A 251 -5.57 0.95 -22.70
CA GLY A 251 -4.58 1.48 -21.76
C GLY A 251 -3.11 1.30 -22.17
N ALA A 252 -2.23 1.97 -21.44
CA ALA A 252 -0.78 1.79 -21.42
C ALA A 252 -0.35 1.10 -20.11
N ASP A 253 0.94 0.76 -20.00
CA ASP A 253 1.56 0.24 -18.78
C ASP A 253 0.76 -0.91 -18.12
N VAL A 254 0.46 -1.95 -18.89
CA VAL A 254 -0.51 -2.97 -18.52
C VAL A 254 0.15 -4.15 -17.80
N LEU A 255 -0.30 -4.46 -16.58
CA LEU A 255 0.01 -5.74 -15.91
C LEU A 255 -1.16 -6.72 -16.09
N ARG A 256 -0.85 -7.95 -16.51
CA ARG A 256 -1.82 -9.03 -16.72
C ARG A 256 -1.52 -10.21 -15.82
N PRO A 257 -2.53 -10.97 -15.37
CA PRO A 257 -2.29 -12.17 -14.61
C PRO A 257 -1.56 -13.20 -15.48
N ILE A 258 -0.70 -14.00 -14.86
CA ILE A 258 0.04 -15.05 -15.57
C ILE A 258 -0.90 -16.16 -16.10
N GLU A 259 -0.38 -16.99 -17.02
CA GLU A 259 -1.10 -18.16 -17.56
C GLU A 259 -1.62 -19.07 -16.42
N GLY A 260 -2.78 -19.70 -16.64
CA GLY A 260 -3.46 -20.55 -15.65
C GLY A 260 -4.37 -19.78 -14.68
N SER A 261 -4.41 -18.44 -14.78
CA SER A 261 -5.31 -17.62 -13.98
C SER A 261 -6.75 -17.67 -14.48
N GLU A 262 -7.71 -17.68 -13.56
CA GLU A 262 -9.14 -17.77 -13.81
C GLU A 262 -9.91 -16.66 -13.07
N LEU A 263 -11.04 -16.22 -13.62
CA LEU A 263 -11.93 -15.25 -12.98
C LEU A 263 -13.00 -15.96 -12.15
N SER A 264 -13.21 -15.57 -10.89
CA SER A 264 -14.08 -16.30 -9.95
C SER A 264 -15.56 -16.35 -10.33
N THR A 265 -16.05 -15.35 -11.03
CA THR A 265 -17.45 -15.26 -11.47
C THR A 265 -17.76 -16.19 -12.63
N THR A 266 -16.80 -16.41 -13.54
CA THR A 266 -16.96 -17.25 -14.74
C THR A 266 -16.33 -18.62 -14.58
N ARG A 267 -15.33 -18.76 -13.70
CA ARG A 267 -14.45 -19.93 -13.55
C ARG A 267 -13.85 -20.37 -14.88
N ALA A 268 -13.43 -19.39 -15.66
CA ALA A 268 -12.82 -19.57 -16.95
C ALA A 268 -11.46 -18.86 -16.96
N PRO A 269 -10.51 -19.32 -17.80
CA PRO A 269 -9.23 -18.64 -17.99
C PRO A 269 -9.42 -17.16 -18.29
N THR A 270 -8.62 -16.30 -17.67
CA THR A 270 -8.64 -14.86 -17.86
C THR A 270 -7.23 -14.32 -18.05
N ASP A 271 -7.08 -13.41 -19.01
CA ASP A 271 -5.88 -12.60 -19.24
C ASP A 271 -6.18 -11.10 -19.06
N ALA A 272 -7.36 -10.77 -18.50
CA ALA A 272 -7.81 -9.40 -18.33
C ALA A 272 -6.84 -8.63 -17.39
N PRO A 273 -6.51 -7.36 -17.69
CA PRO A 273 -5.55 -6.60 -16.91
C PRO A 273 -5.90 -6.45 -15.42
N LEU A 274 -4.88 -6.38 -14.57
CA LEU A 274 -5.01 -6.07 -13.13
C LEU A 274 -4.49 -4.66 -12.79
N LEU A 275 -3.72 -4.07 -13.70
CA LEU A 275 -3.30 -2.67 -13.67
C LEU A 275 -3.33 -2.13 -15.09
N VAL A 276 -3.86 -0.92 -15.24
CA VAL A 276 -3.85 -0.16 -16.49
C VAL A 276 -3.58 1.31 -16.22
N ARG A 277 -2.87 1.95 -17.14
CA ARG A 277 -2.77 3.41 -17.19
C ARG A 277 -3.60 3.97 -18.34
N ASN A 278 -4.36 5.03 -18.05
CA ASN A 278 -5.04 5.88 -19.00
C ASN A 278 -4.53 7.31 -18.84
N ASP A 279 -3.48 7.67 -19.57
CA ASP A 279 -2.84 9.00 -19.52
C ASP A 279 -2.47 9.44 -18.09
N GLU A 280 -3.20 10.39 -17.48
CA GLU A 280 -3.01 10.90 -16.12
C GLU A 280 -3.63 10.01 -15.02
N VAL A 281 -4.30 8.91 -15.38
CA VAL A 281 -4.97 8.00 -14.44
C VAL A 281 -4.32 6.62 -14.45
N VAL A 282 -4.05 6.07 -13.27
CA VAL A 282 -3.70 4.67 -13.07
C VAL A 282 -4.80 3.98 -12.28
N MET A 283 -5.30 2.87 -12.82
CA MET A 283 -6.29 2.03 -12.16
C MET A 283 -5.66 0.67 -11.82
N ILE A 284 -5.81 0.27 -10.56
CA ILE A 284 -5.25 -0.97 -10.00
C ILE A 284 -6.37 -1.77 -9.36
N GLY A 285 -6.50 -3.03 -9.73
CA GLY A 285 -7.53 -3.93 -9.26
C GLY A 285 -7.35 -4.46 -7.84
N ASP A 286 -6.33 -3.99 -7.14
CA ASP A 286 -5.93 -4.41 -5.79
C ASP A 286 -5.25 -3.21 -5.11
N SER A 287 -5.64 -2.93 -3.87
CA SER A 287 -5.03 -1.88 -3.03
C SER A 287 -4.08 -2.46 -1.98
N ASP A 288 -4.28 -3.71 -1.60
CA ASP A 288 -3.50 -4.40 -0.58
C ASP A 288 -2.02 -4.59 -0.94
N PHE A 289 -1.63 -4.58 -2.23
CA PHE A 289 -0.23 -4.68 -2.65
C PHE A 289 0.66 -3.56 -2.06
N LEU A 290 0.05 -2.41 -1.74
CA LEU A 290 0.72 -1.27 -1.12
C LEU A 290 1.09 -1.52 0.34
N SER A 291 0.52 -2.54 1.00
CA SER A 291 0.82 -2.80 2.40
C SER A 291 2.27 -3.23 2.62
N PRO A 292 2.87 -2.92 3.79
CA PRO A 292 4.26 -3.31 4.09
C PRO A 292 4.56 -4.81 3.96
N ASP A 293 3.54 -5.66 4.14
CA ASP A 293 3.67 -7.11 3.99
C ASP A 293 3.69 -7.56 2.54
N ASN A 294 3.07 -6.78 1.66
CA ASN A 294 2.93 -7.08 0.24
C ASN A 294 3.95 -6.32 -0.63
N ALA A 295 4.41 -5.14 -0.19
CA ALA A 295 5.44 -4.36 -0.87
C ALA A 295 6.79 -5.08 -1.01
N ARG A 296 7.09 -6.04 -0.13
CA ARG A 296 8.34 -6.83 -0.17
C ARG A 296 8.25 -8.12 -0.99
N ARG A 297 7.14 -8.33 -1.72
CA ARG A 297 6.89 -9.57 -2.45
C ARG A 297 7.08 -9.36 -3.94
N ALA A 298 7.85 -10.27 -4.56
CA ALA A 298 8.33 -10.12 -5.92
C ALA A 298 8.85 -8.67 -6.14
N ASP A 299 8.47 -8.03 -7.24
CA ASP A 299 8.93 -6.68 -7.58
C ASP A 299 7.89 -5.60 -7.22
N ASN A 300 7.05 -5.85 -6.21
CA ASN A 300 6.07 -4.85 -5.77
C ASN A 300 6.72 -3.57 -5.25
N ASP A 301 7.93 -3.64 -4.69
CA ASP A 301 8.68 -2.45 -4.27
C ASP A 301 9.07 -1.57 -5.45
N ALA A 302 9.51 -2.16 -6.57
CA ALA A 302 9.76 -1.44 -7.82
C ALA A 302 8.46 -0.84 -8.38
N LEU A 303 7.36 -1.60 -8.43
CA LEU A 303 6.06 -1.10 -8.88
C LEU A 303 5.58 0.09 -8.05
N ILE A 304 5.73 0.03 -6.72
CA ILE A 304 5.35 1.13 -5.82
C ILE A 304 6.25 2.35 -6.03
N GLY A 305 7.54 2.15 -6.31
CA GLY A 305 8.47 3.21 -6.69
C GLY A 305 8.03 3.93 -7.95
N ASN A 306 7.70 3.16 -9.00
CA ASN A 306 7.23 3.72 -10.26
C ASN A 306 5.89 4.46 -10.10
N LEU A 307 5.00 4.01 -9.21
CA LEU A 307 3.76 4.73 -8.87
C LEU A 307 4.05 6.05 -8.16
N ALA A 308 5.04 6.07 -7.26
CA ALA A 308 5.46 7.29 -6.60
C ALA A 308 6.03 8.29 -7.60
N ASP A 309 6.87 7.82 -8.54
CA ASP A 309 7.40 8.62 -9.64
C ASP A 309 6.28 9.17 -10.51
N PHE A 310 5.34 8.32 -10.92
CA PHE A 310 4.16 8.74 -11.66
C PHE A 310 3.41 9.86 -10.94
N LEU A 311 3.10 9.73 -9.64
CA LEU A 311 2.38 10.76 -8.89
C LEU A 311 3.10 12.12 -8.90
N VAL A 312 4.44 12.14 -8.83
CA VAL A 312 5.20 13.40 -8.69
C VAL A 312 5.69 13.99 -10.02
N THR A 313 5.60 13.25 -11.12
CA THR A 313 5.89 13.74 -12.48
C THR A 313 4.61 14.11 -13.23
N ASN A 314 3.78 14.94 -12.61
CA ASN A 314 2.54 15.46 -13.20
C ASN A 314 2.74 16.85 -13.83
N ASP A 315 1.79 17.28 -14.66
CA ASP A 315 1.83 18.58 -15.36
C ASP A 315 1.05 19.69 -14.61
N ARG A 316 0.53 19.39 -13.42
CA ARG A 316 -0.28 20.32 -12.64
C ARG A 316 0.61 21.35 -11.95
N THR A 317 0.04 22.53 -11.72
CA THR A 317 0.66 23.56 -10.87
C THR A 317 -0.44 24.20 -10.03
N PRO A 318 -0.56 23.84 -8.74
CA PRO A 318 -1.54 24.40 -7.84
C PRO A 318 -1.41 25.93 -7.71
N PRO A 319 -2.51 26.67 -7.48
CA PRO A 319 -2.46 28.10 -7.23
C PRO A 319 -1.75 28.42 -5.89
N GLY A 320 -0.42 28.51 -5.91
CA GLY A 320 0.38 28.74 -4.69
C GLY A 320 1.88 28.59 -4.89
N ASP A 321 2.32 27.78 -5.86
CA ASP A 321 3.73 27.51 -6.15
C ASP A 321 4.43 28.59 -7.00
N GLY A 322 3.81 29.77 -7.07
CA GLY A 322 4.51 31.00 -7.44
C GLY A 322 5.60 31.27 -6.41
N GLY A 323 6.78 30.71 -6.66
CA GLY A 323 7.89 30.59 -5.72
C GLY A 323 8.01 31.75 -4.75
N SER A 324 8.24 31.40 -3.49
CA SER A 324 8.58 32.31 -2.39
C SER A 324 9.49 33.45 -2.87
N THR A 325 8.87 34.56 -3.24
CA THR A 325 9.52 35.86 -3.18
C THR A 325 9.53 36.17 -1.70
N GLY A 326 10.59 35.67 -1.03
CA GLY A 326 10.82 35.92 0.38
C GLY A 326 10.59 37.40 0.68
N PRO A 327 10.01 37.74 1.84
CA PRO A 327 9.64 39.11 2.14
C PRO A 327 10.84 40.02 1.92
N THR A 328 10.72 40.96 0.98
CA THR A 328 11.69 42.03 0.79
C THR A 328 11.82 42.74 2.12
N GLN A 329 12.89 42.44 2.85
CA GLN A 329 13.19 43.05 4.14
C GLN A 329 13.23 44.56 3.93
N PRO A 330 12.37 45.35 4.60
CA PRO A 330 12.49 46.79 4.58
C PRO A 330 13.84 47.14 5.22
N GLY A 331 14.77 47.64 4.41
CA GLY A 331 16.03 48.19 4.90
C GLY A 331 15.74 49.28 5.93
N PRO A 332 16.55 49.39 7.00
CA PRO A 332 16.26 50.26 8.13
C PRO A 332 16.11 51.71 7.68
N GLY A 333 14.94 52.28 7.93
CA GLY A 333 14.64 53.69 7.71
C GLY A 333 15.65 54.57 8.41
N GLN A 334 16.31 55.42 7.64
CA GLN A 334 17.14 56.50 8.17
C GLN A 334 16.29 57.44 9.03
N PRO A 335 16.83 57.96 10.15
CA PRO A 335 16.10 58.86 11.04
C PRO A 335 15.82 60.21 10.36
N PRO A 336 14.78 60.95 10.79
CA PRO A 336 14.41 62.23 10.20
C PRO A 336 15.52 63.27 10.42
N THR A 337 15.98 63.89 9.33
CA THR A 337 16.84 65.07 9.40
C THR A 337 15.97 66.28 9.75
N ASN A 338 16.16 66.78 10.98
CA ASN A 338 15.68 68.09 11.40
C ASN A 338 16.21 69.18 10.46
N GLY A 339 15.33 70.08 10.04
CA GLY A 339 15.64 71.13 9.08
C GLY A 339 16.62 72.19 9.57
N THR A 340 17.13 72.96 8.62
CA THR A 340 17.46 74.37 8.84
C THR A 340 17.23 75.10 7.52
N ALA A 341 16.36 76.11 7.56
CA ALA A 341 16.14 77.06 6.49
C ALA A 341 17.33 78.03 6.42
N GLY A 342 17.76 78.32 5.20
CA GLY A 342 18.72 79.36 4.81
C GLY A 342 18.56 79.63 3.33
#